data_AF-A0A2D7I4V7-F1
#
_entry.id   AF-A0A2D7I4V7-F1
#
_cell.length_a   1.000
_cell.length_b   1.000
_cell.length_c   1.000
_cell.angle_alpha   90.00
_cell.angle_beta   90.00
_cell.angle_gamma   90.00
#
_symmetry.space_group_name_H-M   'P 1'
#
loop_
_entity.id
_entity.type
_entity.pdbx_description
1 polymer ?
#
loop_
_entity_poly.entity_id
_entity_poly.type
_entity_poly.pdbx_seq_one_letter_code
_entity_poly.pdbx_strand_id
1 'polypeptide(L)'
;MDDSHPSLRLRKRRSGPKKNAPTFRRAFAENGKTVTEILHQISFFIMALSGLLIALRLWRGPSAFDRTLAIEALSLLIVGLLLLQAYRPVGRLYTDAALGLAIFSFIGTSLLAYFLGKGEFPHE
;
A
#
# COMPACT_ATOMS: atom_id res chain seq x y z
N MET A 1 49.32 35.69 45.53
CA MET A 1 47.94 35.22 45.77
C MET A 1 47.00 36.36 45.43
N ASP A 2 46.44 36.36 44.21
CA ASP A 2 45.36 37.26 43.82
C ASP A 2 44.44 36.45 42.90
N ASP A 3 43.32 36.04 43.47
CA ASP A 3 42.34 35.14 42.89
C ASP A 3 41.33 35.95 42.07
N SER A 4 41.44 35.89 40.74
CA SER A 4 40.44 36.46 39.84
C SER A 4 40.02 35.46 38.76
N HIS A 5 39.40 34.36 39.20
CA HIS A 5 38.58 33.53 38.33
C HIS A 5 37.22 34.22 38.08
N PRO A 6 36.86 34.57 36.83
CA PRO A 6 35.54 35.09 36.52
C PRO A 6 34.52 33.96 36.63
N SER A 7 33.68 34.00 37.66
CA SER A 7 32.57 33.06 37.82
C SER A 7 31.52 33.33 36.75
N LEU A 8 31.59 32.55 35.66
CA LEU A 8 30.55 32.47 34.64
C LEU A 8 29.24 32.01 35.29
N ARG A 9 28.40 32.98 35.68
CA ARG A 9 27.05 32.73 36.18
C ARG A 9 26.23 32.15 35.03
N LEU A 10 26.16 30.83 34.99
CA LEU A 10 25.23 30.08 34.15
C LEU A 10 23.81 30.52 34.51
N ARG A 11 23.27 31.42 33.68
CA ARG A 11 21.89 31.87 33.75
C ARG A 11 21.02 30.66 33.48
N LYS A 12 20.51 30.04 34.55
CA LYS A 12 19.54 28.94 34.51
C LYS A 12 18.32 29.45 33.74
N ARG A 13 18.28 29.12 32.45
CA ARG A 13 17.20 29.46 31.53
C ARG A 13 15.95 28.75 32.05
N ARG A 14 15.11 29.45 32.83
CA ARG A 14 13.81 28.93 33.25
C ARG A 14 13.01 28.63 31.99
N SER A 15 12.91 27.36 31.63
CA SER A 15 11.97 26.87 30.63
C SER A 15 10.56 27.04 31.22
N GLY A 16 9.83 28.04 30.73
CA GLY A 16 8.43 28.23 31.09
C GLY A 16 7.58 27.01 30.69
N PRO A 17 6.43 26.81 31.34
CA PRO A 17 5.57 25.67 31.06
C PRO A 17 5.05 25.76 29.61
N LYS A 18 5.29 24.71 28.80
CA LYS A 18 4.72 24.57 27.45
C LYS A 18 3.20 24.47 27.57
N LYS A 19 2.51 25.61 27.57
CA LYS A 19 1.05 25.68 27.54
C LYS A 19 0.56 25.34 26.13
N ASN A 20 -0.06 24.17 26.02
CA ASN A 20 -1.12 23.77 25.11
C ASN A 20 -0.87 24.03 23.62
N ALA A 21 -0.56 22.96 22.87
CA ALA A 21 -0.68 23.00 21.42
C ALA A 21 -2.11 23.47 21.03
N PRO A 22 -2.24 24.39 20.04
CA PRO A 22 -3.52 25.01 19.73
C PRO A 22 -4.57 23.95 19.38
N THR A 23 -5.77 24.08 19.97
CA THR A 23 -6.92 23.16 19.82
C THR A 23 -7.20 22.81 18.35
N PHE A 24 -6.99 23.78 17.45
CA PHE A 24 -7.09 23.59 16.00
C PHE A 24 -6.21 22.44 15.48
N ARG A 25 -4.96 22.28 15.94
CA ARG A 25 -4.09 21.16 15.51
C ARG A 25 -4.64 19.79 15.90
N ARG A 26 -5.38 19.70 17.01
CA ARG A 26 -6.01 18.44 17.45
C ARG A 26 -7.23 18.11 16.60
N ALA A 27 -8.11 19.08 16.37
CA ALA A 27 -9.27 18.90 15.49
C ALA A 27 -8.85 18.47 14.07
N PHE A 28 -7.80 19.07 13.51
CA PHE A 28 -7.28 18.68 12.20
C PHE A 28 -6.63 17.28 12.20
N ALA A 29 -5.93 16.90 13.26
CA ALA A 29 -5.34 15.58 13.38
C ALA A 29 -6.40 14.48 13.60
N GLU A 30 -7.46 14.77 14.35
CA GLU A 30 -8.60 13.87 14.55
C GLU A 30 -9.38 13.69 13.25
N ASN A 31 -9.72 14.79 12.57
CA ASN A 31 -10.39 14.74 11.27
C ASN A 31 -9.54 14.01 10.22
N GLY A 32 -8.23 14.24 10.21
CA GLY A 32 -7.30 13.55 9.29
C GLY A 32 -7.32 12.03 9.47
N LYS A 33 -7.31 11.54 10.72
CA LYS A 33 -7.41 10.10 11.01
C LYS A 33 -8.75 9.51 10.56
N THR A 34 -9.85 10.22 10.83
CA THR A 34 -11.20 9.77 10.44
C THR A 34 -11.34 9.69 8.91
N VAL A 35 -10.83 10.69 8.18
CA VAL A 35 -10.86 10.68 6.71
C VAL A 35 -10.04 9.52 6.15
N THR A 36 -8.84 9.26 6.67
CA THR A 36 -8.03 8.12 6.21
C THR A 36 -8.71 6.77 6.45
N GLU A 37 -9.40 6.62 7.58
CA GLU A 37 -10.13 5.39 7.91
C GLU A 37 -11.28 5.14 6.92
N ILE A 38 -12.07 6.18 6.64
CA ILE A 38 -13.19 6.08 5.68
C ILE A 38 -12.68 5.74 4.28
N LEU A 39 -11.63 6.41 3.81
CA LEU A 39 -11.04 6.13 2.49
C LEU A 39 -10.50 4.71 2.40
N HIS A 40 -9.89 4.21 3.46
CA HIS A 40 -9.39 2.84 3.52
C HIS A 40 -10.52 1.80 3.44
N GLN A 41 -11.61 2.00 4.19
CA GLN A 41 -12.78 1.11 4.17
C GLN A 41 -13.47 1.09 2.79
N ILE A 42 -13.66 2.27 2.17
CA ILE A 42 -14.23 2.38 0.82
C ILE A 42 -13.33 1.66 -0.18
N SER A 43 -12.02 1.85 -0.11
CA SER A 43 -11.05 1.19 -0.99
C SER A 43 -11.15 -0.34 -0.85
N PHE A 44 -11.16 -0.86 0.38
CA PHE A 44 -11.33 -2.29 0.65
C PHE A 44 -12.64 -2.84 0.07
N PHE A 45 -13.74 -2.11 0.23
CA PHE A 45 -15.04 -2.52 -0.30
C PHE A 45 -15.04 -2.60 -1.83
N ILE A 46 -14.51 -1.58 -2.51
CA ILE A 46 -14.41 -1.55 -3.98
C ILE A 46 -13.50 -2.68 -4.48
N MET A 47 -12.39 -2.94 -3.80
CA MET A 47 -11.48 -4.04 -4.16
C MET A 47 -12.12 -5.42 -3.92
N ALA A 48 -12.87 -5.60 -2.83
CA ALA A 48 -13.61 -6.85 -2.60
C ALA A 48 -14.67 -7.09 -3.69
N LEU A 49 -15.42 -6.06 -4.06
CA LEU A 49 -16.40 -6.15 -5.15
C LEU A 49 -15.72 -6.46 -6.50
N SER A 50 -14.60 -5.79 -6.79
CA SER A 50 -13.78 -6.07 -7.97
C SER A 50 -13.30 -7.52 -7.98
N GLY A 51 -12.83 -8.03 -6.86
CA GLY A 51 -12.41 -9.43 -6.71
C GLY A 51 -13.53 -10.42 -7.00
N LEU A 52 -14.74 -10.14 -6.51
CA LEU A 52 -15.92 -10.96 -6.82
C LEU A 52 -16.25 -10.96 -8.32
N LEU A 53 -16.25 -9.79 -8.97
CA LEU A 53 -16.50 -9.67 -10.40
C LEU A 53 -15.46 -10.42 -11.24
N ILE A 54 -14.18 -10.32 -10.88
CA ILE A 54 -13.11 -11.05 -11.57
C ILE A 54 -13.23 -12.55 -11.34
N ALA A 55 -13.58 -13.01 -10.13
CA ALA A 55 -13.83 -14.42 -9.86
C ALA A 55 -15.01 -14.97 -10.68
N LEU A 56 -16.07 -14.19 -10.85
CA LEU A 56 -17.19 -14.54 -11.73
C LEU A 56 -16.75 -14.68 -13.19
N ARG A 57 -15.88 -13.78 -13.68
CA ARG A 57 -15.28 -13.88 -15.01
C ARG A 57 -14.41 -15.12 -15.15
N LEU A 58 -13.56 -15.41 -14.16
CA LEU A 58 -12.71 -16.59 -14.14
C LEU A 58 -13.53 -17.88 -14.28
N TRP A 59 -14.66 -17.97 -13.58
CA TRP A 59 -15.52 -19.14 -13.64
C TRP A 59 -16.31 -19.25 -14.95
N ARG A 60 -16.86 -18.14 -15.45
CA ARG A 60 -17.68 -18.12 -16.68
C ARG A 60 -16.89 -17.98 -17.98
N GLY A 61 -15.59 -17.70 -17.91
CA GLY A 61 -14.77 -17.38 -19.07
C GLY A 61 -14.80 -18.48 -20.12
N PRO A 62 -15.14 -18.19 -21.40
CA PRO A 62 -15.32 -19.19 -22.44
C PRO A 62 -13.99 -19.71 -23.02
N SER A 63 -12.96 -18.86 -23.09
CA SER A 63 -11.65 -19.23 -23.64
C SER A 63 -10.59 -19.37 -22.54
N ALA A 64 -9.55 -20.16 -22.83
CA ALA A 64 -8.39 -20.29 -21.94
C ALA A 64 -7.68 -18.94 -21.74
N PHE A 65 -7.67 -18.08 -22.76
CA PHE A 65 -7.12 -16.74 -22.68
C PHE A 65 -7.92 -15.83 -21.73
N ASP A 66 -9.26 -15.89 -21.79
CA ASP A 66 -10.12 -15.08 -20.91
C ASP A 66 -9.93 -15.43 -19.43
N ARG A 67 -9.79 -16.74 -19.14
CA ARG A 67 -9.49 -17.22 -17.79
C ARG A 67 -8.10 -16.79 -17.32
N THR A 68 -7.11 -16.85 -18.21
CA THR A 68 -5.74 -16.39 -17.93
C THR A 68 -5.72 -14.90 -17.55
N LEU A 69 -6.43 -14.06 -18.31
CA LEU A 69 -6.56 -12.64 -17.99
C LEU A 69 -7.28 -12.39 -16.66
N ALA A 70 -8.29 -13.18 -16.33
CA ALA A 70 -8.97 -13.08 -15.04
C ALA A 70 -8.04 -13.45 -13.87
N ILE A 71 -7.16 -14.45 -14.04
CA ILE A 71 -6.14 -14.80 -13.04
C ILE A 71 -5.15 -13.65 -12.84
N GLU A 72 -4.64 -13.06 -13.93
CA GLU A 72 -3.72 -11.93 -13.83
C GLU A 72 -4.37 -10.71 -13.15
N ALA A 73 -5.64 -10.44 -13.46
CA ALA A 73 -6.39 -9.38 -12.80
C ALA A 73 -6.57 -9.64 -11.29
N LEU A 74 -6.76 -10.90 -10.86
CA LEU A 74 -6.78 -11.25 -9.44
C LEU A 74 -5.41 -11.05 -8.78
N SER A 75 -4.32 -11.42 -9.45
CA SER A 75 -2.97 -11.18 -8.93
C SER A 75 -2.70 -9.68 -8.73
N LEU A 76 -3.06 -8.82 -9.68
CA LEU A 76 -2.93 -7.37 -9.54
C LEU A 76 -3.84 -6.80 -8.46
N LEU A 77 -5.02 -7.40 -8.24
CA LEU A 77 -5.88 -7.03 -7.13
C LEU A 77 -5.22 -7.31 -5.78
N ILE A 78 -4.52 -8.45 -5.64
CA ILE A 78 -3.74 -8.78 -4.45
C ILE A 78 -2.56 -7.80 -4.28
N VAL A 79 -1.83 -7.48 -5.35
CA VAL A 79 -0.77 -6.45 -5.33
C VAL A 79 -1.33 -5.12 -4.82
N GLY A 80 -2.48 -4.68 -5.33
CA GLY A 80 -3.14 -3.46 -4.86
C GLY A 80 -3.54 -3.53 -3.39
N LEU A 81 -4.02 -4.68 -2.90
CA LEU A 81 -4.38 -4.87 -1.49
C LEU A 81 -3.13 -4.77 -0.59
N LEU A 82 -2.00 -5.33 -1.01
CA LEU A 82 -0.74 -5.19 -0.29
C LEU A 82 -0.32 -3.71 -0.24
N LEU A 83 -0.37 -2.99 -1.35
CA LEU A 83 -0.05 -1.56 -1.38
C LEU A 83 -1.01 -0.72 -0.53
N LEU A 84 -2.30 -1.07 -0.51
CA LEU A 84 -3.30 -0.43 0.36
C LEU A 84 -2.96 -0.61 1.85
N GLN A 85 -2.28 -1.70 2.23
CA GLN A 85 -1.81 -1.94 3.59
C GLN A 85 -0.46 -1.29 3.92
N ALA A 86 0.25 -0.76 2.91
CA ALA A 86 1.59 -0.20 3.07
C ALA A 86 1.66 1.07 3.94
N TYR A 87 0.53 1.71 4.25
CA TYR A 87 0.50 2.86 5.19
C TYR A 87 0.72 2.46 6.66
N ARG A 88 0.65 1.17 7.00
CA ARG A 88 0.85 0.65 8.36
C ARG A 88 2.33 0.75 8.77
N PRO A 89 2.67 0.66 10.08
CA PRO A 89 4.06 0.74 10.55
C PRO A 89 5.01 -0.30 9.92
N VAL A 90 4.49 -1.46 9.52
CA VAL A 90 5.22 -2.52 8.79
C VAL A 90 5.08 -2.39 7.26
N GLY A 91 4.78 -1.18 6.79
CA GLY A 91 4.43 -0.86 5.39
C GLY A 91 5.41 -1.37 4.34
N ARG A 92 6.70 -1.30 4.67
CA ARG A 92 7.79 -1.75 3.79
C ARG A 92 7.67 -3.24 3.43
N LEU A 93 7.27 -4.09 4.37
CA LEU A 93 7.06 -5.51 4.10
C LEU A 93 5.96 -5.75 3.06
N TYR A 94 4.87 -4.97 3.14
CA TYR A 94 3.79 -5.06 2.16
C TYR A 94 4.23 -4.58 0.79
N THR A 95 5.00 -3.49 0.71
CA THR A 95 5.54 -2.98 -0.56
C THR A 95 6.52 -3.96 -1.20
N ASP A 96 7.42 -4.55 -0.40
CA ASP A 96 8.39 -5.54 -0.89
C ASP A 96 7.66 -6.79 -1.42
N ALA A 97 6.64 -7.27 -0.69
CA ALA A 97 5.80 -8.38 -1.12
C ALA A 97 4.99 -8.02 -2.39
N ALA A 98 4.43 -6.81 -2.47
CA ALA A 98 3.68 -6.33 -3.64
C ALA A 98 4.57 -6.29 -4.88
N LEU A 99 5.79 -5.77 -4.75
CA LEU A 99 6.76 -5.72 -5.85
C LEU A 99 7.17 -7.12 -6.30
N GLY A 100 7.49 -8.01 -5.36
CA GLY A 100 7.83 -9.39 -5.67
C GLY A 100 6.70 -10.13 -6.37
N LEU A 101 5.46 -10.00 -5.87
CA LEU A 101 4.29 -10.61 -6.47
C LEU A 101 3.99 -10.04 -7.86
N ALA A 102 4.11 -8.72 -8.06
CA ALA A 102 3.86 -8.09 -9.35
C ALA A 102 4.82 -8.60 -10.43
N ILE A 103 6.13 -8.68 -10.12
CA ILE A 103 7.13 -9.19 -11.05
C ILE A 103 6.88 -10.68 -11.35
N PHE A 104 6.64 -11.49 -10.32
CA PHE A 104 6.42 -12.92 -10.47
C PHE A 104 5.15 -13.22 -11.29
N SER A 105 4.03 -12.54 -11.01
CA SER A 105 2.77 -12.71 -11.75
C SER A 105 2.94 -12.32 -13.21
N PHE A 106 3.58 -11.17 -13.48
CA PHE A 106 3.80 -10.70 -14.84
C PHE A 106 4.61 -11.68 -15.68
N ILE A 107 5.69 -12.25 -15.10
CA ILE A 107 6.52 -13.27 -15.78
C ILE A 107 5.69 -14.53 -16.04
N GLY A 108 4.94 -15.01 -15.04
CA GLY A 108 4.09 -16.20 -15.18
C GLY A 108 3.04 -16.05 -16.27
N THR A 109 2.34 -14.92 -16.31
CA THR A 109 1.31 -14.63 -17.32
C THR A 109 1.92 -14.42 -18.71
N SER A 110 3.08 -13.78 -18.83
CA SER A 110 3.80 -13.65 -20.11
C SER A 110 4.22 -15.01 -20.69
N LEU A 111 4.70 -15.91 -19.83
CA LEU A 111 5.06 -17.27 -20.23
C LEU A 111 3.83 -18.06 -20.68
N LEU A 112 2.72 -17.96 -19.94
CA LEU A 112 1.47 -18.62 -20.30
C LEU A 112 0.93 -18.10 -21.63
N ALA A 113 0.93 -16.79 -21.86
CA ALA A 113 0.53 -16.17 -23.12
C ALA A 113 1.38 -16.68 -24.31
N TYR A 114 2.70 -16.79 -24.11
CA TYR A 114 3.61 -17.33 -25.12
C TYR A 114 3.28 -18.79 -25.50
N PHE A 115 2.96 -19.64 -24.51
CA PHE A 115 2.60 -21.03 -24.79
C PHE A 115 1.20 -21.17 -25.41
N LEU A 116 0.22 -20.39 -24.96
CA LEU A 116 -1.11 -20.37 -25.56
C LEU A 116 -1.04 -19.91 -27.03
N GLY A 117 -0.29 -18.84 -27.32
CA GLY A 117 -0.14 -18.33 -28.69
C GLY A 117 0.58 -19.28 -29.65
N LYS A 118 1.37 -20.24 -29.13
CA LYS A 118 1.97 -21.32 -29.94
C LYS A 118 1.02 -22.48 -30.22
N GLY A 119 -0.02 -22.67 -29.40
CA GLY A 119 -1.02 -23.72 -29.58
C GLY A 119 -2.09 -23.39 -30.62
N GLU A 120 -2.23 -22.12 -31.02
CA GLU A 120 -3.25 -21.65 -31.98
C GLU A 120 -2.81 -21.70 -33.46
N PHE A 121 -1.61 -22.23 -33.77
CA PHE A 121 -1.23 -22.54 -35.15
C PHE A 121 -0.62 -23.95 -35.30
N PRO A 122 -1.44 -25.01 -35.33
CA PRO A 122 -1.21 -26.13 -36.22
C PRO A 122 -1.97 -25.83 -37.51
N HIS A 123 -1.26 -25.55 -38.60
CA HIS A 123 -1.53 -26.01 -39.97
C HIS A 123 -0.56 -25.29 -40.91
N GLU A 124 0.45 -26.06 -41.32
CA GLU A 124 1.20 -25.99 -42.60
C GLU A 124 2.02 -24.73 -42.93
#